data_AF-A0A1J5RGD4-F1
#
_entry.id   AF-A0A1J5RGD4-F1
#
_cell.length_a   1.000
_cell.length_b   1.000
_cell.length_c   1.000
_cell.angle_alpha   90.00
_cell.angle_beta   90.00
_cell.angle_gamma   90.00
#
_symmetry.space_group_name_H-M   'P 1'
#
loop_
_entity.id
_entity.type
_entity.pdbx_description
1 polymer ?
#
loop_
_entity_poly.entity_id
_entity_poly.type
_entity_poly.pdbx_seq_one_letter_code
_entity_poly.pdbx_strand_id
1 'polypeptide(L)'
;MFKTLQNPLALVGRLLFVLLFLPAGIGKITGFAGTVGYISSVGLPMPQVAAALALSVEIVGSLALVAGFCTRPAALVLALFTLVASFFFHNYWAVPAAQQFVTQLLFYKNIAVVGGLLTLAAWGPGAWSLDARRAA
;
A
#
# COMPACT_ATOMS: atom_id res chain seq x y z
N MET A 1 -25.24 -0.80 18.04
CA MET A 1 -24.89 -1.72 16.95
C MET A 1 -23.52 -1.43 16.33
N PHE A 2 -23.25 -0.23 15.78
CA PHE A 2 -21.94 0.07 15.16
C PHE A 2 -20.73 0.05 16.09
N LYS A 3 -20.86 0.46 17.36
CA LYS A 3 -19.75 0.43 18.34
C LYS A 3 -19.15 -0.97 18.52
N THR A 4 -19.99 -2.00 18.58
CA THR A 4 -19.55 -3.40 18.71
C THR A 4 -18.79 -3.88 17.47
N LEU A 5 -19.09 -3.31 16.30
CA LEU A 5 -18.47 -3.68 15.03
C LEU A 5 -17.19 -2.88 14.72
N GLN A 6 -16.85 -1.85 15.48
CA GLN A 6 -15.67 -1.01 15.19
C GLN A 6 -14.37 -1.82 15.16
N ASN A 7 -14.15 -2.68 16.16
CA ASN A 7 -12.93 -3.49 16.23
C ASN A 7 -12.81 -4.54 15.12
N PRO A 8 -13.83 -5.37 14.84
CA PRO A 8 -13.74 -6.32 13.72
C PRO A 8 -13.62 -5.59 12.37
N LEU A 9 -14.34 -4.49 12.15
CA LEU A 9 -14.23 -3.73 10.90
C LEU A 9 -12.84 -3.08 10.73
N ALA A 10 -12.26 -2.55 11.79
CA ALA A 10 -10.90 -1.99 11.75
C ALA A 10 -9.84 -3.07 11.48
N LEU A 11 -9.99 -4.26 12.07
CA LEU A 11 -9.11 -5.40 11.79
C LEU A 11 -9.25 -5.85 10.33
N VAL A 12 -10.48 -6.11 9.87
CA VAL A 12 -10.73 -6.53 8.48
C VAL A 12 -10.22 -5.47 7.49
N GLY A 13 -10.47 -4.19 7.74
CA GLY A 13 -9.95 -3.10 6.91
C GLY A 13 -8.43 -3.11 6.80
N ARG A 14 -7.71 -3.31 7.91
CA ARG A 14 -6.25 -3.49 7.89
C ARG A 14 -5.82 -4.69 7.05
N LEU A 15 -6.48 -5.83 7.19
CA LEU A 15 -6.18 -7.03 6.42
C LEU A 15 -6.47 -6.87 4.91
N LEU A 16 -7.49 -6.09 4.54
CA LEU A 16 -7.78 -5.79 3.14
C LEU A 16 -6.70 -4.89 2.50
N PHE A 17 -6.12 -3.94 3.25
CA PHE A 17 -4.94 -3.21 2.77
C PHE A 17 -3.74 -4.15 2.61
N VAL A 18 -3.50 -5.02 3.59
CA VAL A 18 -2.42 -6.02 3.56
C VAL A 18 -2.54 -6.94 2.35
N LEU A 19 -3.75 -7.33 1.96
CA LEU A 19 -4.00 -8.18 0.78
C LEU A 19 -3.47 -7.54 -0.53
N LEU A 20 -3.40 -6.21 -0.59
CA LEU A 20 -2.84 -5.50 -1.74
C LEU A 20 -1.30 -5.45 -1.69
N PHE A 21 -0.73 -5.16 -0.53
CA PHE A 21 0.70 -4.88 -0.38
C PHE A 21 1.55 -6.13 -0.17
N LEU A 22 1.13 -7.06 0.69
CA LEU A 22 1.97 -8.19 1.08
C LEU A 22 2.27 -9.14 -0.09
N PRO A 23 1.29 -9.54 -0.93
CA PRO A 23 1.59 -10.34 -2.12
C PRO A 23 2.49 -9.60 -3.12
N ALA A 24 2.28 -8.29 -3.29
CA ALA A 24 3.12 -7.46 -4.16
C ALA A 24 4.58 -7.42 -3.67
N GLY A 25 4.79 -7.30 -2.37
CA GLY A 25 6.12 -7.36 -1.75
C GLY A 25 6.75 -8.73 -1.90
N ILE A 26 6.01 -9.82 -1.62
CA ILE A 26 6.53 -11.19 -1.79
C ILE A 26 6.93 -11.45 -3.24
N GLY A 27 6.14 -10.99 -4.21
CA GLY A 27 6.47 -11.06 -5.63
C GLY A 27 7.77 -10.33 -5.99
N LYS A 28 8.13 -9.27 -5.26
CA LYS A 28 9.41 -8.56 -5.45
C LYS A 28 10.61 -9.32 -4.87
N ILE A 29 10.40 -10.23 -3.91
CA ILE A 29 11.48 -11.12 -3.40
C ILE A 29 11.85 -12.14 -4.47
N THR A 30 10.85 -12.83 -5.02
CA THR A 30 11.07 -13.90 -6.01
C THR A 30 11.36 -13.34 -7.41
N GLY A 31 10.85 -12.14 -7.73
CA GLY A 31 10.94 -11.49 -9.04
C GLY A 31 11.71 -10.16 -9.02
N PHE A 32 12.75 -10.03 -8.17
CA PHE A 32 13.44 -8.75 -7.97
C PHE A 32 14.00 -8.17 -9.27
N ALA A 33 14.68 -8.97 -10.09
CA ALA A 33 15.25 -8.53 -11.36
C ALA A 33 14.18 -8.00 -12.33
N GLY A 34 13.02 -8.68 -12.41
CA GLY A 34 11.88 -8.22 -13.21
C GLY A 34 11.31 -6.90 -12.70
N THR A 35 11.26 -6.72 -11.39
CA THR A 35 10.84 -5.46 -10.75
C THR A 35 11.79 -4.32 -11.10
N VAL A 36 13.11 -4.55 -11.01
CA VAL A 36 14.12 -3.56 -11.41
C VAL A 36 13.96 -3.18 -12.89
N GLY A 37 13.73 -4.17 -13.77
CA GLY A 37 13.46 -3.91 -15.19
C GLY A 37 12.21 -3.05 -15.40
N TYR A 38 11.12 -3.36 -14.69
CA TYR A 38 9.89 -2.58 -14.78
C TYR A 38 10.07 -1.14 -14.28
N ILE A 39 10.77 -0.93 -13.16
CA ILE A 39 11.10 0.40 -12.64
C ILE A 39 12.00 1.17 -13.63
N SER A 40 12.95 0.48 -14.27
CA SER A 40 13.81 1.08 -15.29
C SER A 40 12.99 1.54 -16.50
N SER A 41 11.94 0.80 -16.87
CA SER A 41 11.08 1.12 -18.03
C SER A 41 10.32 2.44 -17.90
N VAL A 42 10.12 2.94 -16.68
CA VAL A 42 9.46 4.23 -16.42
C VAL A 42 10.46 5.38 -16.17
N GLY A 43 11.76 5.13 -16.36
CA GLY A 43 12.81 6.16 -16.28
C GLY A 43 13.18 6.62 -14.88
N LEU A 44 12.81 5.87 -13.83
CA LEU A 44 13.20 6.19 -12.45
C LEU A 44 14.72 6.01 -12.25
N PRO A 45 15.40 6.98 -11.60
CA PRO A 45 16.82 6.82 -11.27
C PRO A 45 17.01 5.73 -10.20
N MET A 46 18.16 5.06 -10.24
CA MET A 46 18.54 4.01 -9.28
C MET A 46 17.47 2.91 -9.10
N PRO A 47 17.09 2.20 -10.17
CA PRO A 47 15.94 1.29 -10.15
C PRO A 47 16.09 0.13 -9.16
N GLN A 48 17.32 -0.30 -8.85
CA GLN A 48 17.61 -1.30 -7.81
C GLN A 48 17.25 -0.80 -6.41
N VAL A 49 17.57 0.47 -6.11
CA VAL A 49 17.25 1.07 -4.81
C VAL A 49 15.75 1.29 -4.69
N ALA A 50 15.10 1.77 -5.75
CA ALA A 50 13.65 1.92 -5.79
C ALA A 50 12.93 0.56 -5.63
N ALA A 51 13.43 -0.52 -6.25
CA ALA A 51 12.89 -1.86 -6.07
C ALA A 51 13.02 -2.36 -4.62
N ALA A 52 14.20 -2.17 -4.02
CA ALA A 52 14.45 -2.57 -2.63
C ALA A 52 13.60 -1.75 -1.65
N LEU A 53 13.41 -0.45 -1.90
CA LEU A 53 12.53 0.41 -1.13
C LEU A 53 11.08 -0.05 -1.23
N ALA A 54 10.57 -0.27 -2.44
CA ALA A 54 9.20 -0.73 -2.67
C ALA A 54 8.93 -2.06 -1.95
N LEU A 55 9.84 -3.02 -2.11
CA LEU A 55 9.81 -4.30 -1.40
C LEU A 55 9.74 -4.10 0.12
N SER A 56 10.64 -3.27 0.67
CA SER A 56 10.73 -3.04 2.11
C SER A 56 9.46 -2.38 2.66
N VAL A 57 8.96 -1.35 1.97
CA VAL A 57 7.74 -0.63 2.35
C VAL A 57 6.52 -1.54 2.34
N GLU A 58 6.36 -2.34 1.28
CA GLU A 58 5.20 -3.24 1.14
C GLU A 58 5.21 -4.35 2.20
N ILE A 59 6.37 -4.99 2.45
CA ILE A 59 6.46 -6.07 3.44
C ILE A 59 6.35 -5.51 4.87
N VAL A 60 7.19 -4.55 5.23
CA VAL A 60 7.23 -4.01 6.60
C VAL A 60 5.94 -3.28 6.93
N GLY A 61 5.41 -2.49 5.99
CA GLY A 61 4.13 -1.81 6.13
C GLY A 61 2.99 -2.81 6.32
N SER A 62 2.97 -3.91 5.56
CA SER A 62 1.96 -4.96 5.72
C SER A 62 2.02 -5.62 7.09
N LEU A 63 3.22 -6.01 7.55
CA LEU A 63 3.39 -6.64 8.86
C LEU A 63 2.98 -5.70 10.00
N ALA A 64 3.31 -4.42 9.90
CA ALA A 64 2.87 -3.37 10.81
C ALA A 64 1.34 -3.26 10.85
N LEU A 65 0.68 -3.26 9.69
CA LEU A 65 -0.79 -3.22 9.61
C LEU A 65 -1.46 -4.50 10.15
N VAL A 66 -0.92 -5.70 9.89
CA VAL A 66 -1.44 -6.95 10.44
C VAL A 66 -1.39 -6.92 11.98
N ALA A 67 -0.21 -6.62 12.53
CA ALA A 67 -0.01 -6.54 13.97
C ALA A 67 -0.81 -5.38 14.61
N GLY A 68 -1.15 -4.35 13.83
CA GLY A 68 -1.67 -3.09 14.34
C GLY A 68 -0.62 -2.41 15.22
N PHE A 69 0.63 -2.42 14.77
CA PHE A 69 1.78 -1.82 15.44
C PHE A 69 2.31 -0.67 14.58
N CYS A 70 2.50 0.52 15.16
CA CYS A 70 2.86 1.72 14.41
C CYS A 70 1.89 1.97 13.24
N THR A 71 0.59 1.72 13.44
CA THR A 71 -0.40 1.65 12.36
C THR A 71 -0.53 2.98 11.63
N ARG A 72 -0.60 4.10 12.36
CA ARG A 72 -0.74 5.44 11.78
C ARG A 72 0.43 5.81 10.86
N PRO A 73 1.70 5.77 11.33
CA PRO A 73 2.82 6.05 10.44
C PRO A 73 2.95 5.02 9.32
N ALA A 74 2.70 3.73 9.55
CA ALA A 74 2.71 2.71 8.49
C ALA A 74 1.68 3.03 7.39
N ALA A 75 0.46 3.41 7.77
CA ALA A 75 -0.58 3.80 6.84
C ALA A 75 -0.21 5.04 6.02
N LEU A 76 0.43 6.05 6.64
CA LEU A 76 0.90 7.23 5.93
C LEU A 76 2.02 6.91 4.93
N VAL A 77 2.98 6.07 5.32
CA VAL A 77 4.05 5.61 4.42
C VAL A 77 3.49 4.84 3.24
N LEU A 78 2.57 3.90 3.48
CA LEU A 78 1.91 3.13 2.42
C LEU A 78 1.05 4.01 1.51
N ALA A 79 0.38 5.03 2.08
CA ALA A 79 -0.41 5.99 1.31
C ALA A 79 0.49 6.81 0.38
N LEU A 80 1.58 7.37 0.91
CA LEU A 80 2.54 8.13 0.10
C LEU A 80 3.18 7.24 -0.98
N PHE A 81 3.63 6.04 -0.61
CA PHE A 81 4.18 5.06 -1.54
C PHE A 81 3.20 4.74 -2.68
N THR A 82 1.94 4.45 -2.34
CA THR A 82 0.91 4.11 -3.32
C THR A 82 0.59 5.28 -4.24
N LEU A 83 0.53 6.49 -3.69
CA LEU A 83 0.33 7.70 -4.48
C LEU A 83 1.47 7.89 -5.49
N VAL A 84 2.72 7.87 -5.02
CA VAL A 84 3.91 8.02 -5.88
C VAL A 84 3.94 6.91 -6.95
N ALA A 85 3.75 5.65 -6.56
CA ALA A 85 3.71 4.53 -7.50
C ALA A 85 2.64 4.70 -8.59
N SER A 86 1.48 5.27 -8.25
CA SER A 86 0.41 5.50 -9.22
C SER A 86 0.81 6.46 -10.33
N PHE A 87 1.54 7.53 -10.00
CA PHE A 87 2.00 8.51 -10.98
C PHE A 87 3.12 8.00 -11.88
N PHE A 88 3.93 7.03 -11.42
CA PHE A 88 4.98 6.44 -12.25
C PHE A 88 4.50 5.25 -13.07
N PHE A 89 3.69 4.36 -12.49
CA PHE A 89 3.34 3.07 -13.08
C PHE A 89 1.93 3.03 -13.68
N HIS A 90 1.06 3.98 -13.34
CA HIS A 90 -0.33 4.04 -13.78
C HIS A 90 -0.73 5.42 -14.32
N ASN A 91 0.22 6.14 -14.92
CA ASN A 91 -0.02 7.42 -15.60
C ASN A 91 -0.81 7.24 -16.91
N TYR A 92 -2.10 6.93 -16.79
CA TYR A 92 -2.98 6.57 -17.89
C TYR A 92 -3.09 7.61 -19.02
N TRP A 93 -2.75 8.87 -18.75
CA TRP A 93 -2.68 9.94 -19.75
C TRP A 93 -1.49 9.84 -20.69
N ALA A 94 -0.49 9.02 -20.36
CA ALA A 94 0.76 8.87 -21.12
C ALA A 94 0.88 7.52 -21.86
N VAL A 95 -0.19 6.71 -21.89
CA VAL A 95 -0.20 5.39 -22.55
C VAL A 95 -1.07 5.40 -23.82
N PRO A 96 -0.82 4.49 -24.79
CA PRO A 96 -1.63 4.35 -25.99
C PRO A 96 -3.11 4.08 -25.67
N ALA A 97 -4.04 4.52 -26.53
CA ALA A 97 -5.48 4.41 -26.31
C ALA A 97 -5.95 3.00 -25.91
N ALA A 98 -5.36 1.96 -26.50
CA ALA A 98 -5.67 0.56 -26.20
C ALA A 98 -5.37 0.15 -24.74
N GLN A 99 -4.48 0.86 -24.04
CA GLN A 99 -4.07 0.57 -22.66
C GLN A 99 -4.67 1.57 -21.64
N GLN A 100 -5.26 2.67 -22.11
CA GLN A 100 -5.70 3.77 -21.23
C GLN A 100 -6.73 3.32 -20.20
N PHE A 101 -7.74 2.54 -20.62
CA PHE A 101 -8.82 2.11 -19.71
C PHE A 101 -8.29 1.32 -18.51
N VAL A 102 -7.48 0.29 -18.76
CA VAL A 102 -6.93 -0.57 -17.68
C VAL A 102 -5.99 0.23 -16.79
N THR A 103 -5.14 1.08 -17.38
CA THR A 103 -4.19 1.91 -16.62
C THR A 103 -4.93 2.93 -15.74
N GLN A 104 -6.02 3.51 -16.25
CA GLN A 104 -6.86 4.44 -15.51
C GLN A 104 -7.58 3.74 -14.35
N LEU A 105 -8.09 2.52 -14.56
CA LEU A 105 -8.68 1.72 -13.50
C LEU A 105 -7.67 1.43 -12.38
N LEU A 106 -6.44 1.06 -12.72
CA LEU A 106 -5.37 0.82 -11.74
C LEU A 106 -5.01 2.09 -10.95
N PHE A 107 -4.94 3.24 -11.63
CA PHE A 107 -4.70 4.53 -11.02
C PHE A 107 -5.79 4.86 -9.98
N TYR A 108 -7.07 4.87 -10.37
CA TYR A 108 -8.15 5.23 -9.45
C TYR A 108 -8.35 4.21 -8.32
N LYS A 109 -8.11 2.92 -8.57
CA LYS A 109 -8.05 1.91 -7.50
C LYS A 109 -7.01 2.29 -6.46
N ASN A 110 -5.80 2.70 -6.87
CA ASN A 110 -4.77 3.16 -5.94
C ASN A 110 -5.17 4.45 -5.22
N ILE A 111 -5.80 5.42 -5.89
CA ILE A 111 -6.29 6.64 -5.23
C ILE A 111 -7.33 6.32 -4.14
N ALA A 112 -8.23 5.37 -4.39
CA ALA A 112 -9.18 4.91 -3.38
C ALA A 112 -8.45 4.24 -2.19
N VAL A 113 -7.42 3.43 -2.46
CA VAL A 113 -6.58 2.81 -1.42
C VAL A 113 -5.87 3.87 -0.57
N VAL A 114 -5.32 4.92 -1.20
CA VAL A 114 -4.73 6.07 -0.50
C VAL A 114 -5.75 6.71 0.44
N GLY A 115 -6.96 7.01 -0.03
CA GLY A 115 -8.04 7.56 0.81
C GLY A 115 -8.38 6.66 2.01
N GLY A 116 -8.42 5.34 1.79
CA GLY A 116 -8.63 4.35 2.85
C GLY A 116 -7.50 4.33 3.89
N LEU A 117 -6.25 4.39 3.45
CA LEU A 117 -5.07 4.44 4.33
C LEU A 117 -5.00 5.76 5.12
N LEU A 118 -5.34 6.88 4.50
CA LEU A 118 -5.46 8.17 5.20
C LEU A 118 -6.55 8.14 6.26
N THR A 119 -7.68 7.50 5.96
CA THR A 119 -8.74 7.26 6.94
C THR A 119 -8.22 6.39 8.09
N LEU A 120 -7.52 5.30 7.81
CA LEU A 120 -6.90 4.47 8.85
C LEU A 120 -5.88 5.26 9.70
N ALA A 121 -5.08 6.13 9.08
CA ALA A 121 -4.16 7.00 9.79
C ALA A 121 -4.89 8.03 10.68
N ALA A 122 -6.01 8.58 10.21
CA ALA A 122 -6.80 9.55 10.95
C ALA A 122 -7.50 8.93 12.17
N TRP A 123 -8.11 7.76 12.02
CA TRP A 123 -8.96 7.14 13.05
C TRP A 123 -8.26 6.07 13.88
N GLY A 124 -7.16 5.49 13.39
CA GLY A 124 -6.34 4.50 14.11
C GLY A 124 -6.81 3.04 13.92
N PRO A 125 -6.07 2.08 14.51
CA PRO A 125 -6.19 0.65 14.22
C PRO A 125 -7.36 -0.11 14.90
N GLY A 126 -8.12 0.56 15.76
CA GLY A 126 -9.08 -0.08 16.67
C GLY A 126 -8.41 -0.80 17.86
N ALA A 127 -9.22 -1.31 18.80
CA ALA A 127 -8.73 -1.89 20.05
C ALA A 127 -8.04 -3.26 19.87
N TRP A 128 -8.30 -3.96 18.76
CA TRP A 128 -7.65 -5.23 18.42
C TRP A 128 -6.31 -5.00 17.70
N SER A 129 -5.41 -4.27 18.36
CA SER A 129 -4.11 -3.88 17.82
C SER A 129 -3.04 -3.83 18.92
N LEU A 130 -1.77 -3.98 18.55
CA LEU A 130 -0.68 -3.79 19.50
C LEU A 130 -0.55 -2.34 19.97
N ASP A 131 -0.88 -1.37 19.12
CA ASP A 131 -0.91 0.06 19.47
C ASP A 131 -1.90 0.32 20.62
N ALA A 132 -3.12 -0.25 20.55
CA ALA A 132 -4.11 -0.09 21.61
C ALA A 132 -3.68 -0.75 22.93
N ARG A 133 -2.99 -1.91 22.86
CA ARG A 133 -2.46 -2.59 24.05
C ARG A 133 -1.32 -1.84 24.73
N ARG A 134 -0.55 -1.04 23.99
CA ARG A 134 0.55 -0.22 24.54
C ARG A 134 0.08 1.07 25.18
N ALA A 135 -1.12 1.55 24.82
CA ALA A 135 -1.70 2.79 25.32
C ALA A 135 -2.65 2.57 26.51
N ALA A 136 -2.89 1.32 26.91
CA ALA A 136 -3.69 0.92 28.07
C ALA A 136 -2.78 0.69 29.28
#